data_AF-A0AAD9MPG4-F1
#
_entry.id   AF-A0AAD9MPG4-F1
#
_cell.length_a   1.000
_cell.length_b   1.000
_cell.length_c   1.000
_cell.angle_alpha   90.00
_cell.angle_beta   90.00
_cell.angle_gamma   90.00
#
_symmetry.space_group_name_H-M   'P 1'
#
loop_
_entity.id
_entity.type
_entity.pdbx_description
1 polymer ?
#
loop_
_entity_poly.entity_id
_entity_poly.type
_entity_poly.pdbx_seq_one_letter_code
_entity_poly.pdbx_strand_id
1 'polypeptide(L)' 'MVEQFNLFKLCCNRCWHIQACDTSTGAGLFDGLEWLSHQLVGARV' A
#
# COMPACT_ATOMS: atom_id res chain seq x y z
N MET A 1 -4.96 10.20 8.57
CA MET A 1 -5.03 10.13 7.09
C MET A 1 -5.75 8.86 6.60
N VAL A 2 -5.35 7.67 7.04
CA VAL A 2 -6.05 6.39 6.78
C VAL A 2 -7.51 6.32 7.28
N GLU A 3 -7.86 7.09 8.32
CA GLU A 3 -9.22 7.17 8.87
C GLU A 3 -10.22 7.89 7.95
N GLN A 4 -9.77 8.84 7.13
CA GLN A 4 -10.65 9.57 6.20
C GLN A 4 -11.19 8.66 5.10
N PHE A 5 -10.45 7.61 4.78
CA PHE A 5 -10.79 6.64 3.74
C PHE A 5 -11.49 5.38 4.29
N ASN A 6 -11.81 5.33 5.59
CA ASN A 6 -12.45 4.18 6.23
C ASN A 6 -11.76 2.82 5.95
N LEU A 7 -10.44 2.83 5.73
CA LEU A 7 -9.69 1.63 5.32
C LEU A 7 -9.72 0.51 6.37
N PHE A 8 -9.97 0.87 7.63
CA PHE A 8 -10.23 -0.07 8.73
C PHE A 8 -11.46 -0.97 8.51
N LYS A 9 -12.51 -0.52 7.81
CA LYS A 9 -13.72 -1.32 7.56
C LYS A 9 -13.53 -2.37 6.47
N LEU A 10 -12.58 -2.17 5.56
CA LEU A 10 -12.36 -3.08 4.43
C LEU A 10 -11.47 -4.28 4.78
N CYS A 11 -10.69 -4.22 5.87
CA CYS A 11 -9.70 -5.24 6.13
C CYS A 11 -9.47 -5.50 7.63
N CYS A 12 -10.21 -6.47 8.17
CA CYS A 12 -9.64 -7.28 9.23
C CYS A 12 -8.46 -8.05 8.59
N ASN A 13 -7.23 -7.82 9.06
CA ASN A 13 -6.03 -8.59 8.69
C ASN A 13 -5.30 -8.27 7.35
N ARG A 14 -5.44 -7.06 6.78
CA ARG A 14 -4.59 -6.61 5.64
C ARG A 14 -3.95 -5.26 5.94
N CYS A 15 -2.68 -5.13 5.57
CA CYS A 15 -1.94 -3.87 5.65
C CYS A 15 -2.34 -2.94 4.49
N TRP A 16 -2.37 -1.64 4.75
CA TRP A 16 -2.64 -0.60 3.75
C TRP A 16 -1.49 0.41 3.73
N HIS A 17 -1.19 0.94 2.54
CA HIS A 17 -0.20 2.01 2.34
C HIS A 17 -0.68 2.92 1.23
N ILE A 18 -0.58 4.23 1.47
CA ILE A 18 -0.94 5.26 0.50
C ILE A 18 0.36 5.85 -0.01
N GLN A 19 0.62 5.66 -1.30
CA GLN A 19 1.81 6.16 -1.96
C GLN A 19 1.43 7.26 -2.93
N ALA A 20 2.00 8.44 -2.76
CA ALA A 20 1.90 9.49 -3.77
C ALA A 20 2.67 9.05 -5.01
N CYS A 21 2.05 9.15 -6.19
CA CYS A 21 2.71 8.84 -7.45
C CYS A 21 2.36 9.82 -8.56
N ASP A 22 3.25 9.94 -9.54
CA ASP A 22 3.08 10.73 -10.75
C ASP A 22 3.09 9.79 -11.96
N THR A 23 2.03 9.82 -12.76
CA THR A 23 1.85 8.92 -13.90
C THR A 23 2.73 9.24 -15.09
N SER A 24 3.19 10.48 -15.21
CA SER A 24 3.97 10.96 -16.35
C SER A 24 5.47 10.66 -16.19
N THR A 25 5.95 10.71 -14.95
CA THR A 25 7.35 10.46 -14.58
C THR A 25 7.58 9.07 -13.98
N GLY A 26 6.51 8.42 -13.50
CA GLY A 26 6.59 7.16 -12.77
C GLY A 26 7.06 7.31 -11.31
N ALA A 27 7.22 8.55 -10.81
CA ALA A 27 7.62 8.80 -9.43
C ALA A 27 6.62 8.14 -8.46
N GLY A 28 7.11 7.51 -7.40
CA GLY A 28 6.28 6.85 -6.39
C GLY A 28 5.68 5.50 -6.79
N LEU A 29 5.72 5.10 -8.07
CA LEU A 29 5.22 3.77 -8.47
C LEU A 29 6.11 2.66 -7.90
N PHE A 30 7.42 2.80 -8.03
CA PHE A 30 8.38 1.81 -7.55
C PHE A 30 8.30 1.64 -6.03
N ASP A 31 8.24 2.74 -5.28
CA ASP A 31 8.13 2.72 -3.81
C ASP A 31 6.88 1.98 -3.33
N GLY A 32 5.75 2.18 -4.03
CA GLY A 32 4.50 1.48 -3.73
C GLY A 32 4.56 -0.02 -4.01
N LEU A 33 5.22 -0.41 -5.10
CA LEU A 33 5.44 -1.81 -5.46
C LEU A 33 6.43 -2.50 -4.51
N GLU A 34 7.50 -1.82 -4.09
CA GLU A 34 8.45 -2.31 -3.10
C GLU A 34 7.74 -2.57 -1.76
N TRP A 35 6.96 -1.62 -1.26
CA TRP A 35 6.18 -1.80 -0.06
C TRP A 35 5.22 -3.01 -0.16
N LEU A 36 4.53 -3.15 -1.29
CA LEU A 36 3.61 -4.27 -1.53
C LEU A 36 4.36 -5.61 -1.53
N SER A 37 5.57 -5.66 -2.10
CA SER A 37 6.39 -6.87 -2.15
C SER A 37 6.73 -7.39 -0.74
N HIS A 38 7.04 -6.50 0.21
CA HIS A 38 7.32 -6.87 1.59
C HIS A 38 6.10 -7.45 2.31
N GLN A 39 4.89 -6.97 2.00
CA GLN A 39 3.65 -7.53 2.57
C GLN A 39 3.37 -8.94 2.04
N LEU A 40 3.73 -9.23 0.79
CA LEU A 40 3.57 -10.56 0.18
C LEU A 40 4.57 -11.58 0.71
N VAL A 41 5.80 -11.15 1.02
CA VAL A 41 6.83 -12.02 1.62
C VAL A 41 6.47 -12.37 3.08
N GLY A 42 5.90 -11.43 3.83
CA GLY A 42 5.38 -11.68 5.18
C GLY A 42 4.11 -12.54 5.25
N ALA A 43 3.38 -12.71 4.15
CA ALA A 43 2.14 -13.50 4.06
C ALA A 43 2.38 -15.01 3.84
N ARG A 44 3.64 -15.47 3.83
CA ARG A 44 4.00 -16.90 3.81
C ARG A 44 4.42 -17.39 5.20
N VAL A 45 3.47 -17.47 6.14
CA VAL A 45 3.54 -18.36 7.31
C VAL A 45 2.13 -18.79 7.69
#